data_AF-A0A4R9PN95-F1
#
_entry.id   AF-A0A4R9PN95-F1
#
_cell.length_a   1.000
_cell.length_b   1.000
_cell.length_c   1.000
_cell.angle_alpha   90.00
_cell.angle_beta   90.00
_cell.angle_gamma   90.00
#
_symmetry.space_group_name_H-M   'P 1'
#
loop_
_entity.id
_entity.type
_entity.pdbx_description
1 polymer ?
#
loop_
_entity_poly.entity_id
_entity_poly.type
_entity_poly.pdbx_seq_one_letter_code
_entity_poly.pdbx_strand_id
1 'polypeptide(L)'
;KIHISIIQWNPSKGEYQRWEALSGDFLVSGQGTIALPVVGSLDVGGKTSTEVAAQISAALHDKMGLISPPDVSIEIAQYPSIYVVGAVATPGAYQFKPDLTVLQAVALAGG
;
A
#
# COMPACT_ATOMS: atom_id res chain seq x y z
N LYS A 1 2.73 5.44 -0.20
CA LYS A 1 1.30 5.25 0.14
C LYS A 1 0.82 3.99 -0.53
N ILE A 2 -0.07 3.24 0.11
CA ILE A 2 -0.73 2.07 -0.49
C ILE A 2 -2.24 2.31 -0.49
N HIS A 3 -2.91 1.80 -1.51
CA HIS A 3 -4.36 1.74 -1.57
C HIS A 3 -4.81 0.36 -1.12
N ILE A 4 -5.75 0.29 -0.20
CA ILE A 4 -6.33 -0.96 0.30
C ILE A 4 -7.80 -0.99 -0.06
N SER A 5 -8.25 -2.10 -0.64
CA SER A 5 -9.64 -2.36 -0.95
C SER A 5 -10.08 -3.62 -0.23
N ILE A 6 -11.18 -3.52 0.52
CA ILE A 6 -11.72 -4.64 1.28
C ILE A 6 -13.17 -4.86 0.85
N ILE A 7 -13.45 -6.08 0.38
CA ILE A 7 -14.78 -6.49 -0.05
C ILE A 7 -15.17 -7.79 0.65
N GLN A 8 -16.47 -7.98 0.85
CA GLN A 8 -17.00 -9.23 1.39
C GLN A 8 -18.28 -9.60 0.66
N TRP A 9 -18.41 -10.89 0.33
CA TRP A 9 -19.66 -11.42 -0.21
C TRP A 9 -20.79 -11.34 0.83
N ASN A 10 -21.92 -10.72 0.46
CA ASN A 10 -23.13 -10.69 1.26
C ASN A 10 -24.16 -11.68 0.70
N PRO A 11 -24.34 -12.88 1.31
CA PRO A 11 -25.20 -13.92 0.74
C PRO A 11 -26.69 -13.56 0.78
N SER A 12 -27.11 -12.70 1.71
CA SER A 12 -28.51 -12.26 1.80
C SER A 12 -28.89 -11.28 0.70
N LYS A 13 -27.91 -10.56 0.15
CA LYS A 13 -28.12 -9.60 -0.95
C LYS A 13 -27.65 -10.13 -2.31
N GLY A 14 -26.79 -11.14 -2.33
CA GLY A 14 -26.21 -11.67 -3.56
C GLY A 14 -25.17 -10.73 -4.20
N GLU A 15 -24.49 -9.91 -3.40
CA GLU A 15 -23.59 -8.86 -3.89
C GLU A 15 -22.31 -8.77 -3.03
N TYR A 16 -21.22 -8.28 -3.63
CA TYR A 16 -20.02 -7.89 -2.88
C TYR A 16 -20.24 -6.52 -2.23
N GLN A 17 -20.07 -6.48 -0.91
CA GLN A 17 -20.11 -5.25 -0.13
C GLN A 17 -18.70 -4.75 0.13
N ARG A 18 -18.40 -3.54 -0.35
CA ARG A 18 -17.16 -2.83 -0.02
C ARG A 18 -17.23 -2.23 1.38
N TRP A 19 -16.13 -2.33 2.12
CA TRP A 19 -16.01 -1.76 3.46
C TRP A 19 -15.37 -0.38 3.38
N GLU A 20 -16.19 0.66 3.21
CA GLU A 20 -15.71 2.04 3.06
C GLU A 20 -14.85 2.53 4.24
N ALA A 21 -15.21 2.14 5.47
CA ALA A 21 -14.48 2.55 6.67
C ALA A 21 -13.07 1.94 6.80
N LEU A 22 -12.78 0.88 6.04
CA LEU A 22 -11.54 0.11 6.09
C LEU A 22 -10.80 0.08 4.75
N SER A 23 -11.35 0.71 3.73
CA SER A 23 -10.77 0.83 2.40
C SER A 23 -10.29 2.27 2.16
N GLY A 24 -9.21 2.45 1.40
CA GLY A 24 -8.67 3.76 1.09
C GLY A 24 -7.15 3.79 1.05
N ASP A 25 -6.61 5.01 1.09
CA ASP A 25 -5.17 5.24 1.05
C ASP A 25 -4.56 5.27 2.44
N PHE A 26 -3.55 4.43 2.66
CA PHE A 26 -2.80 4.34 3.90
C PHE A 26 -1.34 4.77 3.70
N LEU A 27 -0.83 5.49 4.70
CA LEU A 27 0.58 5.86 4.76
C LEU A 27 1.38 4.69 5.33
N VAL A 28 2.43 4.29 4.60
CA VAL A 28 3.46 3.41 5.14
C VAL A 28 4.46 4.30 5.89
N SER A 29 4.64 4.03 7.17
CA SER A 29 5.57 4.76 8.02
C SER A 29 7.03 4.47 7.61
N GLY A 30 7.97 5.29 8.07
CA GLY A 30 9.40 5.05 7.86
C GLY A 30 9.91 3.76 8.51
N GLN A 31 9.16 3.17 9.45
CA GLN A 31 9.47 1.87 10.04
C GLN A 31 8.87 0.70 9.25
N GLY A 32 8.23 0.95 8.11
CA GLY A 32 7.59 -0.08 7.30
C GLY A 32 6.25 -0.56 7.87
N THR A 33 5.56 0.26 8.66
CA THR A 33 4.27 -0.11 9.26
C THR A 33 3.10 0.69 8.68
N ILE A 34 1.89 0.13 8.72
CA ILE A 34 0.63 0.82 8.38
C ILE A 34 -0.33 0.77 9.57
N ALA A 35 -1.14 1.80 9.73
CA ALA A 35 -2.20 1.83 10.74
C ALA A 35 -3.56 1.61 10.08
N LEU A 36 -4.20 0.47 10.37
CA LEU A 36 -5.57 0.19 9.95
C LEU A 36 -6.55 0.38 11.12
N PRO A 37 -7.74 0.98 10.90
CA PRO A 37 -8.80 0.95 11.90
C PRO A 37 -9.19 -0.50 12.23
N VAL A 38 -9.62 -0.75 13.47
CA VAL A 38 -9.98 -2.08 14.01
C VAL A 38 -8.78 -3.04 14.18
N VAL A 39 -7.87 -3.09 13.19
CA VAL A 39 -6.72 -4.00 13.20
C VAL A 39 -5.56 -3.44 14.04
N GLY A 40 -5.29 -2.15 13.94
CA GLY A 40 -4.15 -1.49 14.59
C GLY A 40 -2.94 -1.38 13.67
N SER A 41 -1.75 -1.33 14.26
CA SER A 41 -0.49 -1.21 13.50
C SER A 41 -0.07 -2.57 12.94
N LEU A 42 0.17 -2.65 11.63
CA LEU A 42 0.71 -3.82 10.94
C LEU A 42 2.08 -3.53 10.35
N ASP A 43 3.00 -4.48 10.53
CA ASP A 43 4.27 -4.48 9.81
C ASP A 43 4.09 -4.97 8.37
N VAL A 44 4.52 -4.15 7.41
CA VAL A 44 4.45 -4.39 5.96
C VAL A 44 5.82 -4.28 5.28
N GLY A 45 6.87 -3.99 6.06
CA GLY A 45 8.22 -3.85 5.53
C GLY A 45 8.73 -5.17 4.96
N GLY A 46 9.32 -5.13 3.76
CA GLY A 46 9.90 -6.30 3.11
C GLY A 46 8.89 -7.36 2.64
N LYS A 47 7.58 -7.12 2.78
CA LYS A 47 6.52 -8.03 2.35
C LYS A 47 5.96 -7.61 0.99
N THR A 48 5.46 -8.59 0.25
CA THR A 48 4.70 -8.38 -0.99
C THR A 48 3.28 -7.90 -0.68
N SER A 49 2.63 -7.26 -1.64
CA SER A 49 1.23 -6.83 -1.53
C SER A 49 0.30 -8.00 -1.18
N THR A 50 0.55 -9.18 -1.73
CA THR A 50 -0.23 -10.41 -1.47
C THR A 50 -0.07 -10.89 -0.02
N GLU A 51 1.14 -10.87 0.53
CA GLU A 51 1.40 -11.27 1.92
C GLU A 51 0.73 -10.30 2.90
N VAL A 52 0.83 -8.99 2.63
CA VAL A 52 0.17 -7.97 3.45
C VAL A 52 -1.35 -8.10 3.36
N ALA A 53 -1.91 -8.37 2.18
CA ALA A 53 -3.34 -8.58 2.00
C ALA A 53 -3.84 -9.78 2.80
N ALA A 54 -3.13 -10.90 2.73
CA ALA A 54 -3.44 -12.10 3.53
C ALA A 54 -3.36 -11.82 5.04
N GLN A 55 -2.34 -11.07 5.48
CA GLN A 55 -2.20 -10.67 6.88
C GLN A 55 -3.36 -9.80 7.36
N ILE A 56 -3.79 -8.82 6.56
CA ILE A 56 -4.93 -7.95 6.88
C ILE A 56 -6.23 -8.77 6.92
N SER A 57 -6.46 -9.62 5.93
CA SER A 57 -7.65 -10.48 5.85
C SER A 57 -7.78 -11.37 7.10
N ALA A 58 -6.68 -12.04 7.48
CA ALA A 58 -6.63 -12.87 8.68
C ALA A 58 -6.87 -12.06 9.96
N ALA A 59 -6.26 -10.88 10.08
CA ALA A 59 -6.40 -10.05 11.27
C ALA A 59 -7.82 -9.44 11.41
N LEU A 60 -8.47 -9.10 10.30
CA LEU A 60 -9.88 -8.66 10.30
C LEU A 60 -10.83 -9.79 10.65
N HIS A 61 -10.60 -10.98 10.09
CA HIS A 61 -11.37 -12.18 10.39
C HIS A 61 -11.36 -12.48 11.90
N ASP A 62 -10.17 -12.51 12.50
CA ASP A 62 -10.00 -12.80 13.94
C ASP A 62 -10.61 -11.70 14.82
N LYS A 63 -10.27 -10.43 14.58
CA LYS A 63 -10.72 -9.32 15.44
C LYS A 63 -12.20 -9.00 15.35
N MET A 64 -12.83 -9.25 14.20
CA MET A 64 -14.26 -8.97 13.99
C MET A 64 -15.13 -10.23 14.13
N GLY A 65 -14.54 -11.40 14.38
CA GLY A 65 -15.27 -12.66 14.53
C GLY A 65 -16.10 -13.02 13.29
N LEU A 66 -15.56 -12.76 12.09
CA LEU A 66 -16.28 -13.00 10.85
C LEU A 66 -16.45 -14.50 10.62
N ILE A 67 -17.50 -14.89 9.89
CA ILE A 67 -17.72 -16.30 9.53
C ILE A 67 -16.74 -16.75 8.44
N SER A 68 -16.35 -15.82 7.56
CA SER A 68 -15.38 -16.04 6.49
C SER A 68 -14.44 -14.84 6.37
N PRO A 69 -13.18 -15.06 5.97
CA PRO A 69 -12.24 -13.97 5.74
C PRO A 69 -12.73 -13.03 4.63
N PRO A 70 -12.54 -11.71 4.76
CA PRO A 70 -12.85 -10.76 3.70
C PRO A 70 -11.77 -10.81 2.62
N ASP A 71 -12.16 -10.47 1.39
CA ASP A 71 -11.20 -10.31 0.30
C ASP A 71 -10.52 -8.95 0.42
N VAL A 72 -9.20 -8.97 0.49
CA VAL A 72 -8.36 -7.78 0.63
C VAL A 72 -7.46 -7.69 -0.60
N SER A 73 -7.43 -6.54 -1.25
CA SER A 73 -6.45 -6.21 -2.29
C SER A 73 -5.66 -4.97 -1.91
N ILE A 74 -4.39 -4.95 -2.32
CA ILE A 74 -3.45 -3.88 -2.03
C ILE A 74 -2.76 -3.46 -3.31
N GLU A 75 -2.79 -2.16 -3.58
CA GLU A 75 -2.11 -1.54 -4.71
C GLU A 75 -1.20 -0.43 -4.21
N ILE A 76 -0.11 -0.15 -4.96
CA ILE A 76 0.79 0.93 -4.61
C ILE A 76 0.24 2.23 -5.20
N ALA A 77 -0.40 3.04 -4.35
CA ALA A 77 -0.95 4.33 -4.75
C ALA A 77 0.15 5.35 -5.09
N GLN A 78 1.26 5.34 -4.33
CA GLN A 78 2.35 6.30 -4.54
C GLN A 78 3.66 5.78 -3.96
N TYR A 79 4.70 5.74 -4.80
CA TYR A 79 6.07 5.49 -4.35
C TYR A 79 6.69 6.75 -3.72
N PRO A 80 7.61 6.60 -2.75
CA PRO A 80 8.38 7.72 -2.24
C PRO A 80 9.26 8.32 -3.35
N SER A 81 9.42 9.64 -3.35
CA SER A 81 10.34 10.30 -4.28
C SER A 81 11.78 9.96 -3.94
N ILE A 82 12.63 9.90 -4.97
CA ILE A 82 14.09 9.93 -4.83
C ILE A 82 14.59 11.38 -4.92
N TYR A 83 15.78 11.64 -4.41
CA TYR A 83 16.44 12.94 -4.54
C TYR A 83 17.70 12.78 -5.39
N VAL A 84 17.79 13.59 -6.45
CA VAL A 84 19.00 13.69 -7.28
C VAL A 84 19.69 15.00 -6.94
N VAL A 85 20.96 14.90 -6.56
CA VAL A 85 21.78 16.02 -6.06
C VAL A 85 23.19 15.94 -6.66
N GLY A 86 23.90 17.08 -6.65
CA GLY A 86 25.27 17.17 -7.14
C GLY A 86 25.38 17.90 -8.48
N ALA A 87 26.30 17.46 -9.33
CA ALA A 87 26.54 18.03 -10.66
C ALA A 87 25.51 17.52 -11.67
N VAL A 88 24.27 17.97 -11.51
CA VAL A 88 23.17 17.78 -12.46
C VAL A 88 22.55 19.13 -12.78
N ALA A 89 21.96 19.29 -13.97
CA ALA A 89 21.34 20.56 -14.36
C ALA A 89 20.19 21.00 -13.42
N THR A 90 19.37 20.05 -12.96
CA THR A 90 18.18 20.31 -12.13
C THR A 90 18.15 19.40 -10.90
N PRO A 91 18.85 19.74 -9.81
CA PRO A 91 18.79 18.96 -8.57
C PRO A 91 17.41 19.10 -7.93
N GLY A 92 16.91 18.03 -7.31
CA GLY A 92 15.59 18.04 -6.68
C GLY A 92 14.99 16.66 -6.43
N ALA A 93 13.71 16.66 -6.04
CA ALA A 93 12.92 15.47 -5.82
C ALA A 93 12.30 14.96 -7.13
N TYR A 94 12.49 13.68 -7.41
CA TYR A 94 11.94 13.00 -8.58
C TYR A 94 11.08 11.81 -8.16
N GLN A 95 9.94 11.63 -8.84
CA GLN A 95 9.06 10.51 -8.54
C GLN A 95 9.74 9.19 -8.91
N PHE A 96 9.85 8.29 -7.93
CA PHE A 96 10.33 6.94 -8.19
C PHE A 96 9.33 6.17 -9.04
N LYS A 97 9.85 5.37 -9.97
CA LYS A 97 9.09 4.38 -10.73
C LYS A 97 9.80 3.03 -10.60
N PRO A 98 9.06 1.91 -10.62
CA PRO A 98 9.67 0.59 -10.76
C PRO A 98 10.67 0.58 -11.93
N ASP A 99 11.79 -0.10 -11.73
CA ASP A 99 12.90 -0.23 -12.70
C ASP A 99 13.63 1.07 -13.06
N LEU A 100 13.40 2.17 -12.33
CA LEU A 100 14.16 3.40 -12.48
C LEU A 100 15.63 3.17 -12.09
N THR A 101 16.52 3.25 -13.06
CA THR A 101 17.97 3.15 -12.85
C THR A 101 18.58 4.47 -12.42
N VAL A 102 19.78 4.41 -11.80
CA VAL A 102 20.56 5.60 -11.43
C VAL A 102 20.84 6.47 -12.66
N LEU A 103 21.22 5.87 -13.79
CA LEU A 103 21.50 6.60 -15.01
C LEU A 103 20.27 7.34 -15.55
N GLN A 104 19.10 6.69 -15.52
CA GLN A 104 17.84 7.34 -15.91
C GLN A 104 17.46 8.47 -14.96
N ALA A 105 17.70 8.32 -13.64
CA ALA A 105 17.45 9.38 -12.68
C ALA A 105 18.34 10.62 -12.94
N VAL A 106 19.62 10.42 -13.26
CA VAL A 106 20.53 11.52 -13.65
C VAL A 106 20.09 12.17 -14.96
N ALA A 107 19.69 11.36 -15.96
CA ALA A 107 19.18 11.88 -17.22
C ALA A 107 17.89 12.72 -17.04
N LEU A 108 16.98 12.30 -16.15
CA LEU A 108 15.79 13.08 -15.78
C LEU A 108 16.15 14.40 -15.10
N ALA A 109 17.26 14.42 -14.35
CA ALA A 109 17.80 15.63 -13.73
C ALA A 109 18.59 16.53 -14.70
N GLY A 110 18.68 16.16 -15.97
CA GLY A 110 19.27 16.97 -17.03
C GLY A 110 20.75 16.72 -17.30
N GLY A 111 21.31 15.61 -16.80
CA GLY A 111 22.72 15.24 -16.99
C GLY A 111 23.64 15.89 -15.98
#